data_AF-A0A0C3CEH9-F1
#
_entry.id   AF-A0A0C3CEH9-F1
#
_cell.length_a   1.000
_cell.length_b   1.000
_cell.length_c   1.000
_cell.angle_alpha   90.00
_cell.angle_beta   90.00
_cell.angle_gamma   90.00
#
_symmetry.space_group_name_H-M   'P 1'
#
loop_
_entity.id
_entity.type
_entity.pdbx_description
1 polymer ?
#
loop_
_entity_poly.entity_id
_entity_poly.type
_entity_poly.pdbx_seq_one_letter_code
_entity_poly.pdbx_strand_id
1 'polypeptide(L)'
;MATPTPVCPDCSQPMTHFIAQSSGRPYMKCYDCNILRAERDTRIPNCNCGMTAKLRTSRTQHNYGRKFRGCGKAVSDTTKCDFFLWA
;
A
#
# COMPACT_ATOMS: atom_id res chain seq x y z
N MET A 1 22.34 -0.39 -10.34
CA MET A 1 21.30 -1.18 -11.05
C MET A 1 20.18 -0.23 -11.40
N ALA A 2 19.93 0.03 -12.68
CA ALA A 2 18.81 0.88 -13.09
C ALA A 2 17.50 0.13 -12.87
N THR A 3 16.55 0.72 -12.13
CA THR A 3 15.20 0.17 -11.99
C THR A 3 14.50 0.20 -13.36
N PRO A 4 13.88 -0.90 -13.81
CA PRO A 4 13.21 -0.92 -15.10
C PRO A 4 12.06 0.08 -15.12
N THR A 5 12.00 0.90 -16.17
CA THR A 5 10.93 1.88 -16.37
C THR A 5 9.59 1.14 -16.51
N PRO A 6 8.56 1.49 -15.73
CA PRO A 6 7.25 0.88 -15.84
C PRO A 6 6.57 1.25 -17.16
N VAL A 7 6.02 0.25 -17.84
CA VAL A 7 5.32 0.40 -19.14
C VAL A 7 3.83 0.18 -19.01
N CYS A 8 3.07 0.81 -19.89
CA CYS A 8 1.62 0.64 -20.02
C CYS A 8 1.29 -0.81 -20.42
N PRO A 9 0.37 -1.51 -19.74
CA PRO A 9 -0.03 -2.86 -20.11
C PRO A 9 -0.74 -2.95 -21.47
N ASP A 10 -1.33 -1.85 -21.94
CA ASP A 10 -2.21 -1.85 -23.11
C ASP A 10 -1.47 -1.45 -24.39
N CYS A 11 -0.46 -0.59 -24.29
CA CYS A 11 0.28 -0.07 -25.46
C CYS A 11 1.81 -0.18 -25.33
N SER A 12 2.33 -0.72 -24.23
CA SER A 12 3.77 -0.88 -23.95
C SER A 12 4.59 0.42 -23.92
N GLN A 13 3.94 1.58 -23.99
CA GLN A 13 4.62 2.88 -23.87
C GLN A 13 5.07 3.15 -22.43
N PRO A 14 6.17 3.90 -22.24
CA PRO A 14 6.62 4.28 -20.91
C PRO A 14 5.56 5.11 -20.19
N MET A 15 5.29 4.80 -18.92
CA MET A 15 4.37 5.58 -18.12
C MET A 15 5.10 6.74 -17.42
N THR A 16 4.46 7.90 -17.35
CA THR A 16 5.02 9.08 -16.64
C THR A 16 4.59 9.05 -15.18
N HIS A 17 5.54 9.32 -14.27
CA HIS A 17 5.32 9.35 -12.83
C HIS A 17 4.82 10.71 -12.35
N PHE A 18 3.86 10.69 -11.42
CA PHE A 18 3.26 11.87 -10.80
C PHE A 18 3.04 11.65 -9.32
N ILE A 19 2.92 12.73 -8.57
CA ILE A 19 2.52 12.72 -7.16
C ILE A 19 1.13 13.37 -7.06
N ALA A 20 0.14 12.62 -6.56
CA ALA A 20 -1.21 13.14 -6.37
C ALA A 20 -1.22 14.24 -5.30
N GLN A 21 -1.61 15.46 -5.67
CA GLN A 21 -1.66 16.60 -4.75
C GLN A 21 -2.58 16.35 -3.54
N SER A 22 -3.63 15.53 -3.70
CA SER A 22 -4.60 15.22 -2.65
C SER A 22 -4.08 14.27 -1.58
N SER A 23 -3.15 13.37 -1.90
CA SER A 23 -2.73 12.28 -1.00
C SER A 23 -1.21 12.11 -0.86
N GLY A 24 -0.43 12.86 -1.65
CA GLY A 24 1.02 12.65 -1.79
C GLY A 24 1.39 11.29 -2.38
N ARG A 25 0.42 10.50 -2.86
CA ARG A 25 0.67 9.15 -3.36
C ARG A 25 1.19 9.21 -4.80
N PRO A 26 2.25 8.45 -5.11
CA PRO A 26 2.72 8.32 -6.47
C PRO A 26 1.71 7.55 -7.33
N TYR A 27 1.53 8.00 -8.56
CA TYR A 27 0.78 7.32 -9.59
C TYR A 27 1.45 7.50 -10.94
N MET A 28 1.13 6.61 -11.86
CA MET A 28 1.64 6.62 -13.22
C MET A 28 0.50 6.88 -14.19
N LYS A 29 0.74 7.71 -15.21
CA LYS A 29 -0.20 7.96 -16.30
C LYS A 29 0.40 7.54 -17.64
N CYS A 30 -0.40 6.85 -18.45
CA CYS A 30 -0.15 6.74 -19.88
C CYS A 30 -1.04 7.76 -20.59
N TYR A 31 -0.45 8.60 -21.44
CA TYR A 31 -1.20 9.64 -22.16
C TYR A 31 -1.95 9.07 -23.37
N ASP A 32 -1.39 8.06 -24.04
CA ASP A 32 -1.99 7.47 -25.23
C ASP A 32 -3.25 6.66 -24.90
N CYS A 33 -3.20 5.86 -23.84
CA CYS A 33 -4.33 5.05 -23.39
C CYS A 33 -5.20 5.75 -22.34
N ASN A 34 -4.79 6.93 -21.86
CA ASN A 34 -5.41 7.66 -20.75
C ASN A 34 -5.67 6.81 -19.48
N ILE A 35 -4.82 5.81 -19.23
CA ILE A 35 -4.91 4.98 -18.02
C ILE A 35 -4.10 5.59 -16.86
N LEU A 36 -4.58 5.34 -15.64
CA LEU A 36 -3.92 5.73 -14.40
C LEU A 36 -3.64 4.47 -13.56
N ARG A 37 -2.42 4.35 -13.04
CA ARG A 37 -2.05 3.29 -12.10
C ARG A 37 -1.42 3.90 -10.86
N ALA A 38 -2.08 3.79 -9.72
CA ALA A 38 -1.45 4.10 -8.45
C ALA A 38 -0.28 3.12 -8.23
N GLU A 39 0.86 3.64 -7.78
CA GLU A 39 1.93 2.76 -7.32
C GLU A 39 1.45 1.97 -6.11
N ARG A 40 1.76 0.67 -6.09
CA ARG A 40 1.59 -0.11 -4.86
C ARG A 40 2.53 0.46 -3.83
N ASP A 41 1.97 0.99 -2.74
CA ASP A 41 2.78 1.43 -1.61
C ASP A 41 3.38 0.19 -0.94
N THR A 42 4.61 -0.14 -1.33
CA THR A 42 5.37 -1.25 -0.76
C THR A 42 5.89 -0.93 0.64
N ARG A 43 5.76 0.32 1.10
CA ARG A 43 6.21 0.70 2.43
C ARG A 43 5.32 0.06 3.47
N ILE A 44 5.96 -0.48 4.49
CA ILE A 44 5.28 -0.99 5.67
C ILE A 44 5.01 0.23 6.58
N PRO A 45 3.75 0.62 6.81
CA PRO A 45 3.43 1.74 7.67
C PRO A 45 3.85 1.47 9.12
N ASN A 46 4.15 2.53 9.85
CA ASN A 46 4.27 2.46 11.31
C ASN A 46 2.87 2.55 11.94
N CYS A 47 2.67 1.86 13.05
CA CYS A 47 1.48 2.03 13.88
C CYS A 47 1.61 3.28 14.76
N ASN A 48 0.55 3.63 15.49
CA ASN A 48 0.53 4.79 16.39
C ASN A 48 1.52 4.70 17.57
N CYS A 49 2.12 3.52 17.81
CA CYS A 49 3.21 3.37 18.78
C CYS A 49 4.59 3.74 18.19
N GLY A 50 4.66 4.16 16.92
CA GLY A 50 5.92 4.39 16.19
C GLY A 50 6.65 3.12 15.73
N MET A 51 6.05 1.94 15.93
CA MET A 51 6.63 0.65 15.53
C MET A 51 6.14 0.21 14.15
N THR A 52 6.94 -0.54 13.42
CA THR A 52 6.55 -1.17 12.15
C THR A 52 5.29 -2.02 12.32
N ALA A 53 4.25 -1.76 11.52
CA ALA A 53 2.98 -2.49 11.61
C ALA A 53 3.13 -3.93 11.13
N LYS A 54 2.59 -4.88 11.90
CA LYS A 54 2.65 -6.33 11.60
C LYS A 54 1.53 -6.74 10.66
N LEU A 55 1.86 -7.52 9.63
CA LEU A 55 0.88 -8.15 8.76
C LEU A 55 0.17 -9.29 9.50
N ARG A 56 -1.16 -9.29 9.45
CA ARG A 56 -2.04 -10.25 10.11
C ARG A 56 -3.13 -10.70 9.13
N THR A 57 -3.84 -11.77 9.48
CA THR A 57 -4.93 -12.33 8.67
C THR A 57 -6.23 -12.20 9.46
N SER A 58 -7.26 -11.63 8.84
CA SER A 58 -8.57 -11.50 9.46
C SER A 58 -9.25 -12.87 9.60
N ARG A 59 -9.93 -13.03 10.73
CA ARG A 59 -10.72 -14.22 11.09
C ARG A 59 -12.21 -13.91 11.23
N THR A 60 -12.64 -12.69 10.90
CA THR A 60 -14.07 -12.32 10.93
C THR A 60 -14.79 -12.96 9.74
N GLN A 61 -16.03 -13.41 9.92
CA GLN A 61 -16.82 -14.10 8.89
C GLN A 61 -16.78 -13.42 7.51
N HIS A 62 -17.02 -12.11 7.43
CA HIS A 62 -17.06 -11.38 6.15
C HIS A 62 -15.69 -11.04 5.55
N ASN A 63 -14.61 -11.14 6.32
CA ASN A 63 -13.25 -10.77 5.88
C ASN A 63 -12.26 -11.91 6.07
N TYR A 64 -12.74 -13.14 6.20
CA TYR A 64 -11.90 -14.28 6.52
C TYR A 64 -10.79 -14.44 5.46
N GLY A 65 -9.54 -14.52 5.91
CA GLY A 65 -8.38 -14.65 5.03
C GLY A 65 -7.82 -13.33 4.49
N ARG A 66 -8.55 -12.20 4.57
CA ARG A 66 -8.03 -10.89 4.14
C ARG A 66 -6.86 -10.45 5.02
N LYS A 67 -5.82 -9.89 4.40
CA LYS A 67 -4.63 -9.40 5.10
C LYS A 67 -4.82 -7.97 5.57
N PHE A 68 -4.36 -7.67 6.77
CA PHE A 68 -4.36 -6.31 7.33
C PHE A 68 -3.08 -6.08 8.12
N ARG A 69 -2.71 -4.81 8.29
CA ARG A 69 -1.61 -4.37 9.14
C ARG A 69 -2.18 -3.84 10.45
N GLY A 70 -1.65 -4.37 11.55
CA GLY A 70 -2.02 -3.97 12.91
C GLY A 70 -0.81 -3.51 13.72
N CYS A 71 -1.04 -3.11 14.98
CA CYS A 71 0.03 -2.72 15.90
C CYS A 71 1.19 -3.75 15.93
N GLY A 72 2.42 -3.22 15.99
CA GLY A 72 3.65 -4.01 16.11
C GLY A 72 3.81 -4.77 17.43
N LYS A 73 3.12 -4.33 18.49
CA LYS A 73 3.10 -5.01 19.80
C LYS A 73 2.36 -6.36 19.74
N ALA A 74 2.57 -7.19 20.77
CA ALA A 74 1.87 -8.47 20.90
C ALA A 74 0.35 -8.27 21.00
N VAL A 75 -0.44 -9.28 20.60
CA VAL A 75 -1.92 -9.22 20.71
C VAL A 75 -2.34 -9.10 22.17
N SER A 76 -1.63 -9.78 23.07
CA SER A 76 -1.86 -9.82 24.52
C SER A 76 -1.39 -8.57 25.26
N ASP A 77 -0.66 -7.67 24.59
CA ASP A 77 -0.16 -6.43 25.21
C ASP A 77 -1.29 -5.41 25.31
N THR A 78 -1.67 -5.05 26.54
CA THR A 78 -2.73 -4.08 26.83
C THR A 78 -2.38 -2.65 26.41
N THR A 79 -1.09 -2.37 26.17
CA THR A 79 -0.59 -1.06 25.72
C THR A 79 -0.50 -0.95 24.19
N LYS A 80 -1.04 -1.92 23.44
CA LYS A 80 -1.12 -1.84 21.98
C LYS A 80 -2.05 -0.70 21.56
N CYS A 81 -1.68 0.02 20.51
CA CYS A 81 -2.62 0.93 19.85
C CYS A 81 -3.61 0.17 18.97
N ASP A 82 -4.68 0.84 18.54
CA ASP A 82 -5.71 0.28 17.66
C ASP A 82 -5.48 0.59 16.17
N PHE A 83 -4.23 0.83 15.77
CA PHE A 83 -3.87 0.99 14.36
C PHE A 83 -4.36 -0.20 13.52
N PHE A 84 -5.02 0.12 12.41
CA PHE A 84 -5.57 -0.84 11.46
C PHE A 84 -5.50 -0.28 10.04
N LEU A 85 -4.96 -1.07 9.10
CA LEU A 85 -4.94 -0.75 7.68
C LEU A 85 -5.09 -2.03 6.84
N TRP A 86 -6.00 -2.06 5.89
CA TRP A 86 -6.05 -3.16 4.92
C TRP A 86 -4.77 -3.20 4.09
N ALA A 87 -4.23 -4.41 3.88
CA ALA A 87 -3.01 -4.63 3.09
C ALA A 87 -3.34 -4.88 1.61
#